data_AF-A0A7V0WXV0-F1
#
_entry.id   AF-A0A7V0WXV0-F1
#
_cell.length_a   1.000
_cell.length_b   1.000
_cell.length_c   1.000
_cell.angle_alpha   90.00
_cell.angle_beta   90.00
_cell.angle_gamma   90.00
#
_symmetry.space_group_name_H-M   'P 1'
#
loop_
_entity.id
_entity.type
_entity.pdbx_description
1 polymer ?
#
loop_
_entity_poly.entity_id
_entity_poly.type
_entity_poly.pdbx_seq_one_letter_code
_entity_poly.pdbx_strand_id
1 'polypeptide(L)'
;MLAEATGSKYDTDLQKVFEIRAKISDIHSFFHRLFPIAVVEDDSFLVFDLDSSGERYTLAKKAPSPLPIPTGIRAAFPLECYGNRAACVVSGDVFESLEGYVTIFHEFMHCHQWATCEQGLKEKLTVAQEALSRQDYSWEINYPFPYTNRRFTKTYSLFLQALAEKDSGAIAKSRRRLQRILPQPDYEYLVWQEWKEGFARFIENRIRRRLALPENHYGQETPFHRITFYEGGAGYIEYLTGQHPELATNPEALFYKMFSRTPENPVSGDSAADFR
;
A
#
# COMPACT_ATOMS: atom_id res chain seq x y z
N MET A 1 -30.11 -32.39 -17.62
CA MET A 1 -30.07 -32.16 -16.17
C MET A 1 -29.42 -30.81 -15.96
N LEU A 2 -30.20 -29.85 -15.47
CA LEU A 2 -29.76 -28.49 -15.16
C LEU A 2 -28.81 -28.55 -13.96
N ALA A 3 -27.59 -28.03 -14.11
CA ALA A 3 -26.70 -27.82 -12.98
C ALA A 3 -27.34 -26.77 -12.07
N GLU A 4 -27.59 -27.15 -10.81
CA GLU A 4 -28.03 -26.21 -9.78
C GLU A 4 -27.01 -25.08 -9.66
N ALA A 5 -27.49 -23.84 -9.65
CA ALA A 5 -26.68 -22.69 -9.31
C ALA A 5 -26.29 -22.79 -7.83
N THR A 6 -25.18 -23.45 -7.54
CA THR A 6 -24.55 -23.44 -6.21
C THR A 6 -23.93 -22.06 -5.99
N GLY A 7 -24.74 -21.10 -5.55
CA GLY A 7 -24.24 -19.80 -5.10
C GLY A 7 -23.29 -19.96 -3.93
N SER A 8 -22.22 -19.18 -3.89
CA SER A 8 -21.37 -19.12 -2.69
C SER A 8 -22.12 -18.37 -1.59
N LYS A 9 -21.83 -18.68 -0.32
CA LYS A 9 -22.36 -17.89 0.81
C LYS A 9 -21.92 -16.42 0.77
N TYR A 10 -20.86 -16.11 0.02
CA TYR A 10 -20.34 -14.76 -0.17
C TYR A 10 -20.93 -14.04 -1.39
N ASP A 11 -21.88 -14.62 -2.12
CA ASP A 11 -22.40 -14.01 -3.36
C ASP A 11 -22.94 -12.58 -3.13
N THR A 12 -23.72 -12.37 -2.06
CA THR A 12 -24.22 -11.04 -1.69
C THR A 12 -23.10 -10.09 -1.27
N ASP A 13 -22.15 -10.60 -0.47
CA ASP A 13 -21.03 -9.79 0.02
C ASP A 13 -20.13 -9.32 -1.11
N LEU A 14 -19.85 -10.20 -2.08
CA LEU A 14 -19.07 -9.90 -3.27
C LEU A 14 -19.81 -8.97 -4.23
N GLN A 15 -21.15 -9.06 -4.30
CA GLN A 15 -21.94 -8.12 -5.10
C GLN A 15 -21.83 -6.68 -4.57
N LYS A 16 -21.79 -6.52 -3.24
CA LYS A 16 -21.63 -5.20 -2.60
C LYS A 16 -20.28 -4.53 -2.93
N VAL A 17 -19.25 -5.29 -3.34
CA VAL A 17 -18.01 -4.70 -3.89
C VAL A 17 -18.31 -3.85 -5.12
N PHE A 18 -19.18 -4.31 -6.03
CA PHE A 18 -19.57 -3.53 -7.22
C PHE A 18 -20.40 -2.31 -6.86
N GLU A 19 -21.31 -2.43 -5.89
CA GLU A 19 -22.13 -1.31 -5.41
C GLU A 19 -21.27 -0.19 -4.82
N ILE A 20 -20.25 -0.54 -4.03
CA ILE A 20 -19.33 0.44 -3.46
C ILE A 20 -18.44 1.01 -4.55
N ARG A 21 -17.90 0.16 -5.44
CA ARG A 21 -17.11 0.59 -6.61
C ARG A 21 -17.85 1.66 -7.42
N ALA A 22 -19.14 1.48 -7.68
CA ALA A 22 -19.96 2.44 -8.43
C ALA A 22 -20.02 3.83 -7.77
N LYS A 23 -19.88 3.92 -6.43
CA LYS A 23 -19.87 5.19 -5.68
C LYS A 23 -18.50 5.88 -5.68
N ILE A 24 -17.43 5.15 -6.02
CA ILE A 24 -16.03 5.60 -5.89
C ILE A 24 -15.26 5.58 -7.21
N SER A 25 -15.87 5.13 -8.31
CA SER A 25 -15.17 4.89 -9.58
C SER A 25 -14.57 6.15 -10.21
N ASP A 26 -15.09 7.33 -9.87
CA ASP A 26 -14.61 8.65 -10.31
C ASP A 26 -13.43 9.17 -9.47
N ILE A 27 -13.11 8.55 -8.33
CA ILE A 27 -12.01 8.97 -7.45
C ILE A 27 -10.65 8.71 -8.11
N HIS A 28 -10.52 7.60 -8.83
CA HIS A 28 -9.27 7.17 -9.44
C HIS A 28 -9.51 6.17 -10.58
N SER A 29 -8.77 6.30 -11.69
CA SER A 29 -8.89 5.40 -12.85
C SER A 29 -8.59 3.92 -12.55
N PHE A 30 -7.92 3.64 -11.43
CA PHE A 30 -7.59 2.27 -11.04
C PHE A 30 -8.84 1.46 -10.69
N PHE A 31 -9.91 2.11 -10.19
CA PHE A 31 -11.16 1.41 -9.89
C PHE A 31 -11.84 0.83 -11.12
N HIS A 32 -11.39 1.15 -12.34
CA HIS A 32 -11.83 0.43 -13.54
C HIS A 32 -11.35 -1.03 -13.58
N ARG A 33 -10.30 -1.38 -12.82
CA ARG A 33 -9.78 -2.73 -12.69
C ARG A 33 -10.11 -3.31 -11.32
N LEU A 34 -10.79 -4.45 -11.32
CA LEU A 34 -11.01 -5.27 -10.14
C LEU A 34 -10.00 -6.44 -10.15
N PHE A 35 -9.76 -7.02 -8.98
CA PHE A 35 -8.80 -8.09 -8.77
C PHE A 35 -9.48 -9.29 -8.09
N PRO A 36 -8.93 -10.51 -8.22
CA PRO A 36 -9.43 -11.66 -7.49
C PRO A 36 -9.48 -11.39 -5.98
N ILE A 37 -10.51 -11.92 -5.32
CA ILE A 37 -10.65 -11.91 -3.87
C ILE A 37 -10.55 -13.37 -3.40
N ALA A 38 -9.56 -13.68 -2.57
CA ALA A 38 -9.44 -14.97 -1.91
C ALA A 38 -9.92 -14.86 -0.47
N VAL A 39 -11.04 -15.50 -0.17
CA VAL A 39 -11.55 -15.60 1.20
C VAL A 39 -10.91 -16.81 1.87
N VAL A 40 -10.32 -16.60 3.04
CA VAL A 40 -9.65 -17.63 3.84
C VAL A 40 -10.65 -18.24 4.82
N GLU A 41 -10.91 -19.54 4.66
CA GLU A 41 -11.75 -20.34 5.56
C GLU A 41 -11.19 -21.74 5.74
N ASP A 42 -11.18 -22.24 6.98
CA ASP A 42 -10.75 -23.61 7.31
C ASP A 42 -9.44 -24.01 6.61
N ASP A 43 -8.42 -23.15 6.75
CA ASP A 43 -7.10 -23.28 6.12
C ASP A 43 -7.14 -23.44 4.59
N SER A 44 -8.19 -22.93 3.94
CA SER A 44 -8.37 -22.96 2.50
C SER A 44 -8.61 -21.57 1.92
N PHE A 45 -8.07 -21.32 0.73
CA PHE A 45 -8.47 -20.22 -0.12
C PHE A 45 -9.70 -20.58 -0.93
N LEU A 46 -10.75 -19.76 -0.81
CA LEU A 46 -11.86 -19.68 -1.74
C LEU A 46 -11.60 -18.47 -2.66
N VAL A 47 -11.04 -18.72 -3.84
CA VAL A 47 -10.65 -17.68 -4.79
C VAL A 47 -11.84 -17.35 -5.69
N PHE A 48 -12.31 -16.12 -5.57
CA PHE A 48 -13.34 -15.53 -6.40
C PHE A 48 -12.69 -14.62 -7.44
N ASP A 49 -13.11 -14.78 -8.69
CA ASP A 49 -12.65 -13.94 -9.80
C ASP A 49 -13.84 -13.49 -10.65
N LEU A 50 -13.62 -12.47 -11.46
CA LEU A 50 -14.63 -11.95 -12.35
C LEU A 50 -15.01 -13.02 -13.39
N ASP A 51 -16.31 -13.16 -13.64
CA ASP A 51 -16.80 -13.96 -14.75
C ASP A 51 -16.45 -13.33 -16.11
N SER A 52 -16.87 -13.97 -17.20
CA SER A 52 -16.60 -13.46 -18.56
C SER A 52 -17.24 -12.10 -18.86
N SER A 53 -18.26 -11.68 -18.09
CA SER A 53 -18.88 -10.37 -18.25
C SER A 53 -18.09 -9.26 -17.55
N GLY A 54 -17.33 -9.61 -16.50
CA GLY A 54 -16.65 -8.63 -15.66
C GLY A 54 -17.57 -7.97 -14.62
N GLU A 55 -18.84 -8.39 -14.53
CA GLU A 55 -19.87 -7.76 -13.69
C GLU A 55 -20.24 -8.58 -12.45
N ARG A 56 -19.70 -9.80 -12.32
CA ARG A 56 -19.94 -10.68 -11.18
C ARG A 56 -18.69 -11.44 -10.77
N TYR A 57 -18.51 -11.62 -9.46
CA TYR A 57 -17.55 -12.59 -8.93
C TYR A 57 -18.13 -14.00 -8.92
N THR A 58 -17.34 -14.98 -9.36
CA THR A 58 -17.67 -16.41 -9.30
C THR A 58 -16.53 -17.17 -8.63
N LEU A 59 -16.86 -18.29 -7.98
CA LEU A 59 -15.84 -19.15 -7.37
C LEU A 59 -14.99 -19.78 -8.49
N ALA A 60 -13.77 -19.30 -8.64
CA ALA A 60 -12.84 -19.76 -9.67
C ALA A 60 -11.98 -20.93 -9.18
N LYS A 61 -11.64 -20.95 -7.89
CA LYS A 61 -10.80 -22.01 -7.31
C LYS A 61 -11.01 -22.19 -5.81
N LYS A 62 -10.89 -23.44 -5.36
CA LYS A 62 -10.63 -23.78 -3.96
C LYS A 62 -9.26 -24.45 -3.86
N ALA A 63 -8.44 -24.03 -2.92
CA ALA A 63 -7.12 -24.61 -2.68
C ALA A 63 -6.77 -24.55 -1.19
N PRO A 64 -5.98 -25.50 -0.64
CA PRO A 64 -5.45 -25.35 0.70
C PRO A 64 -4.51 -24.14 0.76
N SER A 65 -4.52 -23.45 1.89
CA SER A 65 -3.50 -22.45 2.21
C SER A 65 -2.17 -23.16 2.49
N PRO A 66 -1.03 -22.67 1.95
CA PRO A 66 0.26 -23.31 2.16
C PRO A 66 0.72 -23.23 3.63
N LEU A 67 0.21 -22.26 4.39
CA LEU A 67 0.48 -22.06 5.81
C LEU A 67 -0.81 -21.65 6.54
N PRO A 68 -0.94 -21.90 7.85
CA PRO A 68 -2.03 -21.36 8.64
C PRO A 68 -2.07 -19.83 8.50
N ILE A 69 -3.20 -19.31 8.05
CA ILE A 69 -3.40 -17.87 7.89
C ILE A 69 -4.18 -17.35 9.10
N PRO A 70 -3.70 -16.28 9.76
CA PRO A 70 -4.38 -15.74 10.92
C PRO A 70 -5.78 -15.23 10.56
N THR A 71 -6.72 -15.43 11.48
CA THR A 71 -8.04 -14.79 11.42
C THR A 71 -7.89 -13.27 11.37
N GLY A 72 -8.69 -12.62 10.54
CA GLY A 72 -8.64 -11.18 10.35
C GLY A 72 -7.58 -10.72 9.34
N ILE A 73 -7.03 -11.63 8.51
CA ILE A 73 -6.09 -11.24 7.46
C ILE A 73 -6.74 -10.23 6.51
N ARG A 74 -5.95 -9.22 6.14
CA ARG A 74 -6.21 -8.23 5.09
C ARG A 74 -4.87 -7.99 4.42
N ALA A 75 -4.68 -8.56 3.24
CA ALA A 75 -3.41 -8.50 2.53
C ALA A 75 -3.61 -8.65 1.03
N ALA A 76 -2.58 -8.32 0.27
CA ALA A 76 -2.51 -8.58 -1.16
C ALA A 76 -1.20 -9.28 -1.51
N PHE A 77 -1.27 -10.43 -2.15
CA PHE A 77 -0.10 -11.16 -2.61
C PHE A 77 -0.43 -12.09 -3.79
N PRO A 78 0.57 -12.45 -4.62
CA PRO A 78 0.39 -13.44 -5.67
C PRO A 78 0.03 -14.82 -5.08
N LEU A 79 -0.99 -15.46 -5.65
CA LEU A 79 -1.37 -16.82 -5.28
C LEU A 79 -0.79 -17.82 -6.27
N GLU A 80 0.18 -18.64 -5.84
CA GLU A 80 0.77 -19.70 -6.67
C GLU A 80 -0.29 -20.68 -7.16
N CYS A 81 -1.22 -21.07 -6.28
CA CYS A 81 -2.34 -21.93 -6.63
C CYS A 81 -3.24 -21.31 -7.71
N TYR A 82 -3.15 -20.01 -7.97
CA TYR A 82 -3.92 -19.29 -8.98
C TYR A 82 -3.02 -18.61 -10.02
N GLY A 83 -1.91 -19.26 -10.38
CA GLY A 83 -1.03 -18.83 -11.48
C GLY A 83 -0.22 -17.58 -11.16
N ASN A 84 0.13 -17.36 -9.89
CA ASN A 84 0.86 -16.18 -9.39
C ASN A 84 0.17 -14.85 -9.69
N ARG A 85 -1.15 -14.86 -9.89
CA ARG A 85 -1.95 -13.64 -9.98
C ARG A 85 -2.09 -13.03 -8.59
N ALA A 86 -1.85 -11.73 -8.48
CA ALA A 86 -2.15 -10.98 -7.26
C ALA A 86 -3.65 -11.04 -6.94
N ALA A 87 -3.95 -11.32 -5.68
CA ALA A 87 -5.30 -11.37 -5.15
C ALA A 87 -5.37 -10.60 -3.83
N CYS A 88 -6.53 -10.02 -3.55
CA CYS A 88 -6.90 -9.53 -2.23
C CYS A 88 -7.26 -10.72 -1.35
N VAL A 89 -6.49 -10.97 -0.31
CA VAL A 89 -6.62 -12.11 0.59
C VAL A 89 -7.18 -11.64 1.92
N VAL A 90 -8.36 -12.16 2.27
CA VAL A 90 -9.17 -11.66 3.38
C VAL A 90 -9.81 -12.79 4.17
N SER A 91 -10.03 -12.57 5.47
CA SER A 91 -11.00 -13.35 6.24
C SER A 91 -12.42 -12.81 5.99
N GLY A 92 -13.44 -13.65 6.14
CA GLY A 92 -14.84 -13.31 5.82
C GLY A 92 -15.42 -12.14 6.61
N ASP A 93 -14.86 -11.83 7.79
CA ASP A 93 -15.24 -10.69 8.63
C ASP A 93 -15.02 -9.33 7.94
N VAL A 94 -14.28 -9.28 6.83
CA VAL A 94 -14.11 -8.05 6.02
C VAL A 94 -15.43 -7.53 5.45
N PHE A 95 -16.44 -8.39 5.29
CA PHE A 95 -17.72 -8.02 4.69
C PHE A 95 -18.72 -7.46 5.71
N GLU A 96 -18.41 -7.51 7.01
CA GLU A 96 -19.32 -7.12 8.09
C GLU A 96 -19.49 -5.60 8.23
N SER A 97 -18.58 -4.79 7.67
CA SER A 97 -18.60 -3.32 7.81
C SER A 97 -18.22 -2.60 6.53
N LEU A 98 -18.60 -1.33 6.42
CA LEU A 98 -18.24 -0.51 5.26
C LEU A 98 -16.72 -0.28 5.22
N GLU A 99 -16.09 -0.12 6.39
CA GLU A 99 -14.64 -0.03 6.56
C GLU A 99 -13.92 -1.25 6.01
N GLY A 100 -14.46 -2.45 6.21
CA GLY A 100 -13.87 -3.67 5.65
C GLY A 100 -13.90 -3.68 4.12
N TYR A 101 -14.98 -3.20 3.48
CA TYR A 101 -14.98 -3.00 2.03
C TYR A 101 -13.97 -1.95 1.57
N VAL A 102 -13.77 -0.88 2.34
CA VAL A 102 -12.70 0.09 2.05
C VAL A 102 -11.33 -0.60 2.09
N THR A 103 -11.09 -1.49 3.05
CA THR A 103 -9.87 -2.31 3.10
C THR A 103 -9.72 -3.20 1.86
N ILE A 104 -10.79 -3.76 1.30
CA ILE A 104 -10.68 -4.53 0.03
C ILE A 104 -10.10 -3.66 -1.10
N PHE A 105 -10.55 -2.40 -1.21
CA PHE A 105 -10.03 -1.48 -2.22
C PHE A 105 -8.59 -1.01 -1.94
N HIS A 106 -8.21 -0.92 -0.66
CA HIS A 106 -6.81 -0.73 -0.25
C HIS A 106 -5.94 -1.89 -0.79
N GLU A 107 -6.34 -3.13 -0.53
CA GLU A 107 -5.60 -4.31 -1.01
C GLU A 107 -5.60 -4.44 -2.55
N PHE A 108 -6.66 -4.01 -3.22
CA PHE A 108 -6.64 -3.90 -4.68
C PHE A 108 -5.57 -2.93 -5.17
N MET A 109 -5.25 -1.86 -4.41
CA MET A 109 -4.17 -0.95 -4.80
C MET A 109 -2.82 -1.66 -4.80
N HIS A 110 -2.56 -2.50 -3.80
CA HIS A 110 -1.38 -3.37 -3.79
C HIS A 110 -1.38 -4.38 -4.94
N CYS A 111 -2.54 -4.99 -5.25
CA CYS A 111 -2.65 -5.87 -6.41
C CYS A 111 -2.31 -5.13 -7.72
N HIS A 112 -2.71 -3.86 -7.83
CA HIS A 112 -2.40 -3.02 -8.98
C HIS A 112 -0.92 -2.63 -9.05
N GLN A 113 -0.31 -2.22 -7.93
CA GLN A 113 1.14 -1.96 -7.84
C GLN A 113 1.93 -3.21 -8.29
N TRP A 114 1.58 -4.39 -7.75
CA TRP A 114 2.16 -5.67 -8.15
C TRP A 114 2.06 -5.92 -9.65
N ALA A 115 0.86 -5.77 -10.21
CA ALA A 115 0.57 -6.08 -11.60
C ALA A 115 1.14 -5.06 -12.61
N THR A 116 1.75 -3.97 -12.15
CA THR A 116 2.22 -2.88 -13.02
C THR A 116 3.72 -2.63 -12.90
N CYS A 117 4.22 -2.24 -11.72
CA CYS A 117 5.60 -1.77 -11.60
C CYS A 117 6.35 -2.22 -10.33
N GLU A 118 5.67 -2.79 -9.32
CA GLU A 118 6.28 -3.08 -8.02
C GLU A 118 7.56 -3.92 -8.15
N GLN A 119 7.52 -5.03 -8.92
CA GLN A 119 8.69 -5.90 -9.08
C GLN A 119 9.88 -5.17 -9.73
N GLY A 120 9.64 -4.49 -10.86
CA GLY A 120 10.70 -3.76 -11.57
C GLY A 120 11.26 -2.57 -10.79
N LEU A 121 10.48 -1.98 -9.87
CA LEU A 121 10.99 -0.98 -8.92
C LEU A 121 11.81 -1.63 -7.82
N LYS A 122 11.29 -2.70 -7.21
CA LYS A 122 11.93 -3.44 -6.11
C LYS A 122 13.29 -3.98 -6.50
N GLU A 123 13.44 -4.51 -7.71
CA GLU A 123 14.71 -5.01 -8.25
C GLU A 123 15.82 -3.95 -8.34
N LYS A 124 15.46 -2.65 -8.37
CA LYS A 124 16.41 -1.53 -8.44
C LYS A 124 16.87 -1.03 -7.07
N LEU A 125 16.26 -1.50 -5.98
CA LEU A 125 16.58 -1.06 -4.63
C LEU A 125 17.70 -1.91 -4.04
N THR A 126 18.73 -1.24 -3.55
CA THR A 126 19.85 -1.87 -2.85
C THR A 126 19.36 -2.64 -1.62
N VAL A 127 18.43 -2.06 -0.85
CA VAL A 127 17.84 -2.72 0.33
C VAL A 127 17.13 -4.04 -0.02
N ALA A 128 16.44 -4.09 -1.16
CA ALA A 128 15.75 -5.29 -1.62
C ALA A 128 16.72 -6.34 -2.17
N GLN A 129 17.76 -5.90 -2.91
CA GLN A 129 18.83 -6.78 -3.40
C GLN A 129 19.62 -7.41 -2.23
N GLU A 130 19.96 -6.63 -1.22
CA GLU A 130 20.61 -7.11 0.00
C GLU A 130 19.74 -8.13 0.75
N ALA A 131 18.45 -7.83 0.93
CA ALA A 131 17.51 -8.77 1.54
C ALA A 131 17.42 -10.09 0.76
N LEU A 132 17.32 -10.02 -0.57
CA LEU A 132 17.30 -11.21 -1.44
C LEU A 132 18.57 -12.04 -1.30
N SER A 133 19.75 -11.40 -1.24
CA SER A 133 21.03 -12.09 -1.03
C SER A 133 21.10 -12.88 0.29
N ARG A 134 20.29 -12.47 1.28
CA ARG A 134 20.16 -13.10 2.60
C ARG A 134 18.93 -14.02 2.69
N GLN A 135 18.19 -14.21 1.60
CA GLN A 135 16.92 -14.93 1.57
C GLN A 135 15.87 -14.36 2.55
N ASP A 136 15.94 -13.06 2.85
CA ASP A 136 14.97 -12.37 3.70
C ASP A 136 13.80 -11.86 2.84
N TYR A 137 12.84 -12.74 2.60
CA TYR A 137 11.63 -12.39 1.85
C TYR A 137 10.66 -11.50 2.63
N SER A 138 10.89 -11.29 3.93
CA SER A 138 10.05 -10.51 4.83
C SER A 138 10.64 -9.14 5.18
N TRP A 139 11.69 -8.70 4.46
CA TRP A 139 12.40 -7.44 4.71
C TRP A 139 11.47 -6.23 4.82
N GLU A 140 10.41 -6.15 4.01
CA GLU A 140 9.47 -5.02 4.07
C GLU A 140 8.82 -4.86 5.45
N ILE A 141 8.68 -5.96 6.20
CA ILE A 141 8.04 -6.03 7.50
C ILE A 141 9.07 -5.92 8.64
N ASN A 142 10.18 -6.65 8.55
CA ASN A 142 11.14 -6.85 9.64
C ASN A 142 12.42 -5.99 9.52
N TYR A 143 12.53 -5.15 8.48
CA TYR A 143 13.71 -4.30 8.28
C TYR A 143 13.98 -3.44 9.53
N PRO A 144 15.21 -3.45 10.06
CA PRO A 144 15.55 -2.80 11.33
C PRO A 144 15.77 -1.29 11.15
N PHE A 145 14.75 -0.58 10.67
CA PHE A 145 14.82 0.87 10.53
C PHE A 145 14.96 1.54 11.93
N PRO A 146 15.86 2.53 12.10
CA PRO A 146 16.14 3.12 13.42
C PRO A 146 15.09 4.18 13.81
N TYR A 147 13.86 3.74 14.09
CA TYR A 147 12.71 4.61 14.38
C TYR A 147 12.91 5.55 15.60
N THR A 148 13.81 5.19 16.51
CA THR A 148 14.11 5.97 17.73
C THR A 148 15.29 6.93 17.56
N ASN A 149 15.96 6.96 16.40
CA ASN A 149 17.08 7.86 16.15
C ASN A 149 16.60 9.32 16.19
N ARG A 150 17.13 10.11 17.12
CA ARG A 150 16.71 11.52 17.36
C ARG A 150 16.78 12.43 16.13
N ARG A 151 17.75 12.22 15.23
CA ARG A 151 17.87 13.03 13.99
C ARG A 151 16.73 12.71 13.03
N PHE A 152 16.39 11.43 12.91
CA PHE A 152 15.25 11.00 12.12
C PHE A 152 13.93 11.45 12.74
N THR A 153 13.68 11.17 14.03
CA THR A 153 12.37 11.49 14.65
C THR A 153 12.07 12.98 14.51
N LYS A 154 13.06 13.85 14.81
CA LYS A 154 12.91 15.30 14.67
C LYS A 154 12.62 15.71 13.22
N THR A 155 13.37 15.18 12.26
CA THR A 155 13.18 15.52 10.85
C THR A 155 11.83 15.03 10.32
N TYR A 156 11.41 13.82 10.69
CA TYR A 156 10.15 13.25 10.23
C TYR A 156 8.93 13.91 10.89
N SER A 157 9.01 14.30 12.17
CA SER A 157 7.96 15.12 12.79
C SER A 157 7.78 16.47 12.08
N LEU A 158 8.88 17.14 11.72
CA LEU A 158 8.83 18.38 10.93
C LEU A 158 8.23 18.15 9.53
N PHE A 159 8.52 17.00 8.92
CA PHE A 159 7.92 16.61 7.64
C PHE A 159 6.40 16.43 7.75
N LEU A 160 5.92 15.68 8.75
CA LEU A 160 4.48 15.49 8.99
C LEU A 160 3.77 16.82 9.27
N GLN A 161 4.36 17.68 10.10
CA GLN A 161 3.83 19.02 10.36
C GLN A 161 3.74 19.85 9.08
N ALA A 162 4.80 19.87 8.27
CA ALA A 162 4.83 20.61 7.02
C ALA A 162 3.78 20.12 6.01
N LEU A 163 3.50 18.81 5.98
CA LEU A 163 2.41 18.24 5.18
C LEU A 163 1.04 18.75 5.66
N ALA A 164 0.79 18.73 6.97
CA ALA A 164 -0.45 19.23 7.56
C ALA A 164 -0.68 20.72 7.29
N GLU A 165 0.39 21.53 7.34
CA GLU A 165 0.37 22.97 7.08
C GLU A 165 0.44 23.31 5.57
N LYS A 166 0.66 22.31 4.70
CA LYS A 166 0.89 22.46 3.26
C LYS A 166 2.06 23.41 2.92
N ASP A 167 3.06 23.49 3.79
CA ASP A 167 4.25 24.31 3.60
C ASP A 167 5.23 23.61 2.64
N SER A 168 5.16 23.99 1.37
CA SER A 168 6.03 23.46 0.31
C SER A 168 7.53 23.62 0.61
N GLY A 169 7.93 24.72 1.24
CA GLY A 169 9.32 24.99 1.58
C GLY A 169 9.83 24.05 2.68
N ALA A 170 9.02 23.88 3.73
CA ALA A 170 9.32 22.98 4.83
C ALA A 170 9.26 21.49 4.44
N ILE A 171 8.33 21.10 3.56
CA ILE A 171 8.26 19.76 2.96
C ILE A 171 9.58 19.46 2.23
N ALA A 172 9.98 20.32 1.29
CA ALA A 172 11.19 20.12 0.50
C ALA A 172 12.46 20.12 1.37
N LYS A 173 12.53 21.01 2.36
CA LYS A 173 13.64 21.06 3.34
C LYS A 173 13.74 19.78 4.15
N SER A 174 12.62 19.24 4.63
CA SER A 174 12.60 18.02 5.44
C SER A 174 12.95 16.79 4.60
N ARG A 175 12.45 16.68 3.36
CA ARG A 175 12.84 15.62 2.41
C ARG A 175 14.34 15.61 2.13
N ARG A 176 14.93 16.76 1.83
CA ARG A 176 16.38 16.89 1.63
C ARG A 176 17.17 16.49 2.88
N ARG A 177 16.67 16.82 4.07
CA ARG A 177 17.33 16.44 5.31
C ARG A 177 17.26 14.94 5.57
N LEU A 178 16.11 14.30 5.35
CA LEU A 178 15.96 12.84 5.43
C LEU A 178 16.96 12.13 4.49
N GLN A 179 17.06 12.57 3.24
CA GLN A 179 18.03 12.05 2.26
C GLN A 179 19.49 12.12 2.74
N ARG A 180 19.83 13.14 3.53
CA ARG A 180 21.21 13.40 3.97
C ARG A 180 21.59 12.63 5.22
N ILE A 181 20.65 12.50 6.16
CA ILE A 181 20.90 11.82 7.44
C ILE A 181 20.76 10.31 7.32
N LEU A 182 19.91 9.81 6.42
CA LEU A 182 19.66 8.38 6.25
C LEU A 182 20.73 7.76 5.34
N PRO A 183 21.35 6.64 5.74
CA PRO A 183 22.06 5.75 4.83
C PRO A 183 21.14 5.34 3.68
N GLN A 184 21.74 5.02 2.52
CA GLN A 184 20.98 4.70 1.33
C GLN A 184 19.92 3.59 1.53
N PRO A 185 20.22 2.44 2.16
CA PRO A 185 19.20 1.41 2.41
C PRO A 185 18.04 1.89 3.29
N ASP A 186 18.31 2.74 4.28
CA ASP A 186 17.28 3.29 5.16
C ASP A 186 16.40 4.32 4.42
N TYR A 187 16.99 5.15 3.56
CA TYR A 187 16.23 6.07 2.71
C TYR A 187 15.39 5.32 1.67
N GLU A 188 15.95 4.29 1.02
CA GLU A 188 15.21 3.42 0.09
C GLU A 188 14.03 2.73 0.79
N TYR A 189 14.25 2.16 1.98
CA TYR A 189 13.18 1.57 2.78
C TYR A 189 12.07 2.57 3.12
N LEU A 190 12.44 3.78 3.56
CA LEU A 190 11.48 4.82 3.90
C LEU A 190 10.62 5.21 2.68
N VAL A 191 11.24 5.49 1.53
CA VAL A 191 10.49 5.87 0.32
C VAL A 191 9.66 4.70 -0.20
N TRP A 192 10.16 3.47 -0.11
CA TRP A 192 9.42 2.28 -0.49
C TRP A 192 8.13 2.13 0.31
N GLN A 193 8.19 2.26 1.64
CA GLN A 193 7.01 2.17 2.51
C GLN A 193 6.05 3.33 2.28
N GLU A 194 6.56 4.57 2.15
CA GLU A 194 5.74 5.73 1.82
C GLU A 194 5.02 5.59 0.48
N TRP A 195 5.68 5.02 -0.53
CA TRP A 195 5.09 4.79 -1.84
C TRP A 195 4.11 3.62 -1.84
N LYS A 196 4.48 2.46 -1.28
CA LYS A 196 3.66 1.25 -1.36
C LYS A 196 2.39 1.41 -0.52
N GLU A 197 2.58 1.59 0.79
CA GLU A 197 1.53 1.61 1.79
C GLU A 197 0.87 3.00 1.90
N GLY A 198 1.67 4.06 1.74
CA GLY A 198 1.13 5.42 1.73
C GLY A 198 0.24 5.67 0.51
N PHE A 199 0.51 5.06 -0.65
CA PHE A 199 -0.38 5.21 -1.80
C PHE A 199 -1.71 4.45 -1.60
N ALA A 200 -1.65 3.23 -1.06
CA ALA A 200 -2.86 2.51 -0.69
C ALA A 200 -3.69 3.29 0.35
N ARG A 201 -3.06 3.86 1.38
CA ARG A 201 -3.73 4.74 2.36
C ARG A 201 -4.26 6.04 1.75
N PHE A 202 -3.55 6.65 0.81
CA PHE A 202 -4.04 7.85 0.11
C PHE A 202 -5.35 7.57 -0.63
N ILE A 203 -5.42 6.44 -1.34
CA ILE A 203 -6.66 6.00 -2.00
C ILE A 203 -7.73 5.64 -0.96
N GLU A 204 -7.36 4.93 0.11
CA GLU A 204 -8.23 4.59 1.24
C GLU A 204 -8.90 5.85 1.82
N ASN A 205 -8.14 6.90 2.13
CA ASN A 205 -8.68 8.13 2.72
C ASN A 205 -9.58 8.90 1.74
N ARG A 206 -9.32 8.84 0.42
CA ARG A 206 -10.27 9.39 -0.57
C ARG A 206 -11.59 8.62 -0.59
N ILE A 207 -11.54 7.28 -0.51
CA ILE A 207 -12.73 6.44 -0.40
C ILE A 207 -13.48 6.77 0.90
N ARG A 208 -12.77 6.81 2.04
CA ARG A 208 -13.36 7.11 3.36
C ARG A 208 -14.10 8.43 3.35
N ARG A 209 -13.48 9.50 2.84
CA ARG A 209 -14.13 10.81 2.64
C ARG A 209 -15.42 10.70 1.82
N ARG A 210 -15.38 10.01 0.67
CA ARG A 210 -16.56 9.82 -0.19
C ARG A 210 -17.69 9.08 0.51
N LEU A 211 -17.35 8.13 1.37
CA LEU A 211 -18.28 7.30 2.12
C LEU A 211 -18.64 7.87 3.51
N ALA A 212 -18.23 9.10 3.81
CA ALA A 212 -18.43 9.77 5.10
C ALA A 212 -17.88 8.96 6.30
N LEU A 213 -16.80 8.21 6.09
CA LEU A 213 -16.05 7.53 7.13
C LEU A 213 -14.88 8.42 7.62
N PRO A 214 -14.47 8.30 8.90
CA PRO A 214 -13.24 8.92 9.37
C PRO A 214 -12.03 8.43 8.56
N GLU A 215 -11.15 9.36 8.21
CA GLU A 215 -9.85 9.05 7.59
C GLU A 215 -8.95 8.26 8.54
N ASN A 216 -8.08 7.44 7.97
CA ASN A 216 -7.09 6.66 8.68
C ASN A 216 -5.81 7.47 8.85
N HIS A 217 -5.59 7.97 10.06
CA HIS A 217 -4.39 8.71 10.47
C HIS A 217 -3.50 7.96 11.47
N TYR A 218 -3.68 6.64 11.58
CA TYR A 218 -2.95 5.83 12.56
C TYR A 218 -1.45 5.81 12.25
N GLY A 219 -0.62 5.98 13.27
CA GLY A 219 0.85 6.00 13.16
C GLY A 219 1.47 7.40 13.01
N GLN A 220 0.67 8.47 13.06
CA GLN A 220 1.17 9.85 13.04
C GLN A 220 1.93 10.27 14.32
N GLU A 221 1.71 9.55 15.42
CA GLU A 221 2.25 9.88 16.75
C GLU A 221 3.54 9.12 17.05
N THR A 222 4.31 9.60 18.04
CA THR A 222 5.48 8.90 18.55
C THR A 222 5.09 7.90 19.65
N PRO A 223 5.86 6.81 19.87
CA PRO A 223 7.07 6.43 19.15
C PRO A 223 6.78 5.99 17.71
N PHE A 224 7.63 6.43 16.77
CA PHE A 224 7.46 6.08 15.37
C PHE A 224 7.70 4.58 15.13
N HIS A 225 7.04 4.08 14.09
CA HIS A 225 7.12 2.70 13.64
C HIS A 225 6.80 2.64 12.14
N ARG A 226 6.80 1.45 11.54
CA ARG A 226 6.57 1.27 10.09
C ARG A 226 5.34 2.01 9.57
N ILE A 227 4.21 1.90 10.27
CA ILE A 227 2.94 2.53 9.87
C ILE A 227 3.02 4.07 9.84
N THR A 228 3.98 4.70 10.53
CA THR A 228 4.25 6.15 10.41
C THR A 228 4.56 6.55 8.97
N PHE A 229 5.21 5.67 8.20
CA PHE A 229 5.50 5.91 6.78
C PHE A 229 4.24 5.85 5.91
N TYR A 230 3.19 5.17 6.37
CA TYR A 230 1.95 5.07 5.60
C TYR A 230 1.23 6.41 5.66
N GLU A 231 1.26 7.04 6.85
CA GLU A 231 0.74 8.39 7.06
C GLU A 231 1.53 9.44 6.28
N GLY A 232 2.85 9.51 6.49
CA GLY A 232 3.67 10.49 5.80
C GLY A 232 3.67 10.29 4.29
N GLY A 233 3.62 9.04 3.81
CA GLY A 233 3.46 8.70 2.42
C GLY A 233 2.14 9.18 1.84
N ALA A 234 1.01 8.90 2.51
CA ALA A 234 -0.31 9.34 2.05
C ALA A 234 -0.40 10.88 1.94
N GLY A 235 0.07 11.60 2.97
CA GLY A 235 0.11 13.06 2.96
C GLY A 235 1.03 13.62 1.89
N TYR A 236 2.20 13.01 1.66
CA TYR A 236 3.14 13.47 0.64
C TYR A 236 2.64 13.21 -0.78
N ILE A 237 1.98 12.08 -1.01
CA ILE A 237 1.33 11.77 -2.28
C ILE A 237 0.18 12.74 -2.54
N GLU A 238 -0.63 13.07 -1.52
CA GLU A 238 -1.68 14.09 -1.67
C GLU A 238 -1.08 15.45 -2.05
N TYR A 239 0.01 15.87 -1.41
CA TYR A 239 0.74 17.09 -1.77
C TYR A 239 1.24 17.05 -3.22
N LEU A 240 1.95 15.99 -3.62
CA LEU A 240 2.55 15.87 -4.96
C LEU A 240 1.47 15.82 -6.04
N THR A 241 0.42 15.04 -5.84
CA THR A 241 -0.68 14.89 -6.81
C THR A 241 -1.56 16.14 -6.89
N GLY A 242 -1.61 16.95 -5.83
CA GLY A 242 -2.25 18.27 -5.88
C GLY A 242 -1.52 19.26 -6.80
N GLN A 243 -0.22 19.10 -7.01
CA GLN A 243 0.59 19.91 -7.93
C GLN A 243 0.72 19.28 -9.32
N HIS A 244 0.75 17.95 -9.36
CA HIS A 244 1.00 17.13 -10.53
C HIS A 244 -0.03 15.98 -10.59
N PRO A 245 -1.27 16.25 -11.03
CA PRO A 245 -2.36 15.28 -11.00
C PRO A 245 -2.06 13.97 -11.75
N GLU A 246 -1.20 14.03 -12.77
CA GLU A 246 -0.75 12.88 -13.54
C GLU A 246 -0.01 11.83 -12.70
N LEU A 247 0.57 12.22 -11.57
CA LEU A 247 1.27 11.29 -10.67
C LEU A 247 0.29 10.36 -9.94
N ALA A 248 -0.97 10.74 -9.79
CA ALA A 248 -1.95 9.87 -9.15
C ALA A 248 -2.13 8.60 -9.97
N THR A 249 -2.22 8.71 -11.30
CA THR A 249 -2.53 7.55 -12.16
C THR A 249 -1.29 6.80 -12.66
N ASN A 250 -0.08 7.21 -12.27
CA ASN A 250 1.16 6.60 -12.69
C ASN A 250 2.02 6.22 -11.46
N PRO A 251 1.81 5.01 -10.89
CA PRO A 251 2.53 4.57 -9.69
C PRO A 251 4.05 4.58 -9.86
N GLU A 252 4.57 4.24 -11.05
CA GLU A 252 6.01 4.25 -11.30
C GLU A 252 6.59 5.68 -11.32
N ALA A 253 5.94 6.60 -12.03
CA ALA A 253 6.38 8.00 -12.05
C ALA A 253 6.28 8.64 -10.65
N LEU A 254 5.25 8.30 -9.88
CA LEU A 254 5.12 8.73 -8.49
C LEU A 254 6.29 8.24 -7.64
N PHE A 255 6.68 6.98 -7.75
CA PHE A 255 7.85 6.44 -7.05
C PHE A 255 9.11 7.25 -7.36
N TYR A 256 9.42 7.46 -8.65
CA TYR A 256 10.61 8.23 -9.02
C TYR A 256 10.53 9.70 -8.57
N LYS A 257 9.35 10.32 -8.55
CA LYS A 257 9.18 11.67 -8.01
C LYS A 257 9.51 11.70 -6.51
N MET A 258 9.00 10.75 -5.72
CA MET A 258 9.24 10.65 -4.29
C MET A 258 10.71 10.29 -3.95
N PHE A 259 11.32 9.48 -4.80
CA PHE A 259 12.70 9.03 -4.65
C PHE A 259 13.72 10.06 -5.13
N SER A 260 13.33 10.96 -6.04
CA SER A 260 14.24 11.91 -6.70
C SER A 260 15.11 12.67 -5.71
N ARG A 261 16.43 12.59 -5.92
CA ARG A 261 17.40 13.35 -5.14
C ARG A 261 17.41 14.77 -5.69
N THR A 262 17.16 15.75 -4.84
CA THR A 262 17.41 17.14 -5.22
C THR A 262 18.93 17.32 -5.22
N PRO A 263 19.58 17.60 -6.38
CA PRO A 263 21.01 17.87 -6.38
C PRO A 263 21.26 19.21 -5.70
N GLU A 264 22.17 19.30 -4.73
CA GLU A 264 22.78 20.58 -4.32
C GLU A 264 23.98 20.43 -3.37
N ASN A 265 24.78 21.50 -3.29
CA ASN A 265 26.11 21.57 -2.67
C ASN A 265 26.15 21.07 -1.21
N PRO A 266 27.23 20.39 -0.81
CA PRO A 266 27.38 19.88 0.55
C PRO A 266 27.35 21.02 1.57
N VAL A 267 26.32 21.03 2.43
CA VAL A 267 26.29 21.83 3.66
C VAL A 267 26.88 20.97 4.77
N SER A 268 27.93 21.46 5.44
CA SER A 268 28.63 20.76 6.51
C SER A 268 27.71 20.51 7.72
N GLY A 269 27.80 19.32 8.32
CA GLY A 269 27.26 19.02 9.66
C GLY A 269 26.10 18.01 9.75
N ASP A 270 25.43 17.66 8.66
CA ASP A 270 24.44 16.56 8.62
C ASP A 270 24.99 15.51 7.64
N SER A 271 25.68 14.46 8.10
CA SER A 271 26.10 13.35 7.22
C SER A 271 25.52 12.03 7.72
N ALA A 272 25.34 11.08 6.80
CA ALA A 272 24.94 9.72 7.10
C ALA A 272 26.01 8.90 7.84
N ALA A 273 27.23 9.44 8.03
CA ALA A 273 28.40 8.71 8.50
C ALA A 273 28.24 8.10 9.92
N ASP A 274 27.28 8.59 10.72
CA ASP A 274 27.06 8.14 12.10
C ASP A 274 25.55 7.94 12.40
N PHE A 275 24.76 7.49 11.42
CA PHE A 275 23.30 7.42 11.58
C PHE A 275 22.81 6.18 12.36
N ARG A 276 23.56 5.07 12.32
CA ARG A 276 23.22 3.83 13.01
C ARG A 276 23.88 3.74 14.38
#